data_AF-A0AAF0Q6M6-F1
#
_entry.id   AF-A0AAF0Q6M6-F1
#
_cell.length_a   1.000
_cell.length_b   1.000
_cell.length_c   1.000
_cell.angle_alpha   90.00
_cell.angle_beta   90.00
_cell.angle_gamma   90.00
#
_symmetry.space_group_name_H-M   'P 1'
#
loop_
_entity.id
_entity.type
_entity.pdbx_description
1 polymer ?
#
loop_
_entity_poly.entity_id
_entity_poly.type
_entity_poly.pdbx_seq_one_letter_code
_entity_poly.pdbx_strand_id
1 'polypeptide(L)'
;QVADFLSKLDQFPGVQAGEDHLWWQGNSKGIFKVNAAYKIMNQSNHQIANWPWKQIWRIKVPHKVSIFVWLLAKEATLAVDNLMSRGMTLCSRCFMCKEIAETVNHLFLHCPYTAHLWRIILNLKDIPSTMPGKITDALSSWEGTCSHAKVRS
;
A
#
# COMPACT_ATOMS: atom_id res chain seq x y z
N GLN A 1 -45.05 -12.52 -2.68
CA GLN A 1 -44.15 -11.67 -3.51
C GLN A 1 -44.92 -10.75 -4.46
N VAL A 2 -45.85 -11.25 -5.30
CA VAL A 2 -46.64 -10.36 -6.20
C VAL A 2 -47.61 -9.46 -5.42
N ALA A 3 -48.29 -9.99 -4.40
CA ALA A 3 -49.21 -9.20 -3.57
C ALA A 3 -48.53 -8.05 -2.81
N ASP A 4 -47.32 -8.28 -2.28
CA ASP A 4 -46.51 -7.25 -1.61
C ASP A 4 -46.00 -6.16 -2.55
N PHE A 5 -45.81 -6.50 -3.83
CA PHE A 5 -45.38 -5.54 -4.83
C PHE A 5 -46.56 -4.63 -5.24
N LEU A 6 -47.74 -5.22 -5.45
CA LEU A 6 -48.95 -4.47 -5.78
C LEU A 6 -49.38 -3.54 -4.63
N SER A 7 -49.28 -3.99 -3.38
CA SER A 7 -49.60 -3.16 -2.22
C SER A 7 -48.65 -1.95 -2.05
N LYS A 8 -47.38 -2.09 -2.45
CA LYS A 8 -46.43 -0.97 -2.50
C LYS A 8 -46.70 0.01 -3.65
N LEU A 9 -47.18 -0.48 -4.79
CA LEU A 9 -47.54 0.36 -5.92
C LEU A 9 -48.82 1.16 -5.66
N ASP A 10 -49.82 0.56 -5.00
CA ASP A 10 -51.06 1.26 -4.61
C ASP A 10 -50.80 2.40 -3.61
N GLN A 11 -49.70 2.32 -2.84
CA GLN A 11 -49.28 3.38 -1.92
C GLN A 11 -48.46 4.48 -2.60
N PHE A 12 -48.07 4.31 -3.86
CA PHE A 12 -47.25 5.30 -4.57
C PHE A 12 -48.12 6.47 -5.03
N PRO A 13 -47.91 7.70 -4.54
CA PRO A 13 -48.79 8.84 -4.81
C PRO A 13 -48.66 9.43 -6.23
N GLY A 14 -48.11 8.65 -7.17
CA GLY A 14 -47.72 9.11 -8.51
C GLY A 14 -46.41 9.90 -8.51
N VAL A 15 -45.90 10.18 -9.71
CA VAL A 15 -44.74 11.08 -9.87
C VAL A 15 -45.21 12.49 -9.56
N GLN A 16 -44.76 13.04 -8.44
CA GLN A 16 -45.05 14.43 -8.11
C GLN A 16 -44.21 15.35 -8.98
N ALA A 17 -44.81 16.42 -9.49
CA ALA A 17 -44.12 17.46 -10.24
C ALA A 17 -43.26 18.29 -9.26
N GLY A 18 -42.08 17.78 -8.93
CA GLY A 18 -41.04 18.43 -8.14
C GLY A 18 -39.70 18.34 -8.85
N GLU A 19 -38.70 19.08 -8.36
CA GLU A 19 -37.35 18.91 -8.86
C GLU A 19 -36.78 17.56 -8.43
N ASP A 20 -36.22 16.82 -9.38
CA ASP A 20 -35.53 15.56 -9.09
C ASP A 20 -34.32 15.81 -8.18
N HIS A 21 -34.14 14.96 -7.17
CA HIS A 21 -33.00 15.00 -6.27
C HIS A 21 -32.14 13.75 -6.41
N LEU A 22 -30.83 13.95 -6.51
CA LEU A 22 -29.86 12.86 -6.48
C LEU A 22 -29.85 12.21 -5.09
N TRP A 23 -30.24 10.94 -5.02
CA TRP A 23 -30.20 10.15 -3.80
C TRP A 23 -29.04 9.14 -3.84
N TRP A 24 -28.11 9.25 -2.91
CA TRP A 24 -26.97 8.36 -2.78
C TRP A 24 -27.21 7.26 -1.75
N GLN A 25 -27.18 6.00 -2.18
CA GLN A 25 -27.41 4.82 -1.32
C GLN A 25 -26.32 4.59 -0.26
N GLY A 26 -25.18 5.28 -0.32
CA GLY A 26 -24.06 5.04 0.58
C GLY A 26 -24.16 5.67 1.97
N ASN A 27 -25.25 6.40 2.29
CA ASN A 27 -25.60 6.73 3.67
C ASN A 27 -27.11 6.86 3.87
N SER A 28 -27.55 6.80 5.13
CA SER A 28 -28.97 6.93 5.51
C SER A 28 -29.57 8.30 5.23
N LYS A 29 -28.74 9.30 4.88
CA LYS A 29 -29.18 10.68 4.57
C LYS A 29 -29.34 10.92 3.07
N GLY A 30 -28.99 9.96 2.21
CA GLY A 30 -29.05 10.13 0.76
C GLY A 30 -28.04 11.12 0.16
N ILE A 31 -27.17 11.73 0.98
CA ILE A 31 -26.28 12.81 0.54
C ILE A 31 -24.93 12.22 0.14
N PHE A 32 -24.52 12.43 -1.11
CA PHE A 32 -23.19 12.01 -1.56
C PHE A 32 -22.09 12.71 -0.76
N LYS A 33 -21.18 11.91 -0.18
CA LYS A 33 -19.96 12.40 0.46
C LYS A 33 -18.77 11.62 -0.05
N VAL A 34 -17.77 12.35 -0.55
CA VAL A 34 -16.53 11.77 -1.11
C VAL A 34 -15.88 10.79 -0.14
N ASN A 35 -15.66 11.17 1.12
CA ASN A 35 -15.07 10.29 2.15
C ASN A 35 -15.88 9.00 2.35
N ALA A 36 -17.21 9.10 2.37
CA ALA A 36 -18.08 7.95 2.56
C ALA A 36 -18.07 7.02 1.32
N ALA A 37 -18.05 7.58 0.11
CA ALA A 37 -17.89 6.83 -1.13
C ALA A 37 -16.56 6.08 -1.17
N TYR A 38 -15.45 6.75 -0.83
CA TYR A 38 -14.13 6.10 -0.72
C TYR A 38 -14.13 4.97 0.31
N LYS A 39 -14.77 5.13 1.47
CA LYS A 39 -14.88 4.05 2.47
C LYS A 39 -15.59 2.83 1.91
N ILE A 40 -16.72 3.01 1.21
CA ILE A 40 -17.46 1.90 0.60
C ILE A 40 -16.62 1.22 -0.49
N MET A 41 -15.96 2.01 -1.36
CA MET A 41 -15.07 1.46 -2.39
C MET A 41 -13.87 0.70 -1.80
N ASN A 42 -13.36 1.11 -0.64
CA ASN A 42 -12.23 0.46 0.00
C ASN A 42 -12.59 -0.69 0.95
N GLN A 43 -13.87 -0.94 1.25
CA GLN A 43 -14.30 -2.02 2.15
C GLN A 43 -13.94 -3.41 1.62
N SER A 44 -13.88 -3.60 0.30
CA SER A 44 -13.44 -4.83 -0.35
C SER A 44 -11.91 -4.96 -0.46
N ASN A 45 -11.17 -3.87 -0.28
CA ASN A 45 -9.72 -3.84 -0.37
C ASN A 45 -9.05 -4.19 0.96
N HIS A 46 -9.21 -5.44 1.41
CA HIS A 46 -8.50 -5.99 2.58
C HIS A 46 -6.97 -5.85 2.50
N GLN A 47 -6.43 -5.67 1.29
CA GLN A 47 -5.01 -5.43 1.03
C GLN A 47 -4.47 -4.11 1.60
N ILE A 48 -5.33 -3.12 1.90
CA ILE A 48 -4.90 -1.79 2.37
C ILE A 48 -4.75 -1.76 3.89
N ALA A 49 -5.44 -2.63 4.63
CA ALA A 49 -5.47 -2.62 6.10
C ALA A 49 -4.10 -2.90 6.73
N ASN A 50 -3.29 -3.76 6.11
CA ASN A 50 -1.95 -4.14 6.61
C ASN A 50 -0.81 -3.41 5.88
N TRP A 51 -1.11 -2.36 5.11
CA TRP A 51 -0.11 -1.69 4.31
C TRP A 51 0.64 -0.59 5.09
N PRO A 52 1.98 -0.54 5.05
CA PRO A 52 2.79 0.41 5.85
C PRO A 52 2.77 1.87 5.34
N TRP A 53 1.65 2.40 4.82
CA TRP A 53 1.62 3.75 4.24
C TRP A 53 2.03 4.85 5.23
N LYS A 54 1.63 4.73 6.49
CA LYS A 54 1.97 5.71 7.53
C LYS A 54 3.47 5.81 7.71
N GLN A 55 4.19 4.70 7.66
CA GLN A 55 5.63 4.67 7.84
C GLN A 55 6.34 5.39 6.69
N ILE A 56 5.87 5.19 5.46
CA ILE A 56 6.50 5.78 4.26
C ILE A 56 6.36 7.30 4.23
N TRP A 57 5.21 7.83 4.68
CA TRP A 57 4.88 9.25 4.57
C TRP A 57 5.09 10.06 5.87
N ARG A 58 5.15 9.42 7.04
CA ARG A 58 5.30 10.12 8.35
C ARG A 58 6.76 10.47 8.67
N ILE A 59 7.73 9.81 8.04
CA ILE A 59 9.15 10.05 8.30
C ILE A 59 9.58 11.37 7.65
N LYS A 60 10.39 12.16 8.36
CA LYS A 60 11.00 13.40 7.86
C LYS A 60 12.15 13.09 6.88
N VAL A 61 11.84 12.53 5.72
CA VAL A 61 12.77 12.33 4.61
C VAL A 61 12.34 13.17 3.40
N PRO A 62 13.27 13.47 2.48
CA PRO A 62 12.89 14.12 1.22
C PRO A 62 11.81 13.32 0.49
N HIS A 63 10.82 14.00 -0.09
CA HIS A 63 9.70 13.37 -0.79
C HIS A 63 10.13 12.33 -1.84
N LYS A 64 11.26 12.56 -2.53
CA LYS A 64 11.83 11.61 -3.49
C LYS A 64 12.11 10.24 -2.86
N VAL A 65 12.59 10.22 -1.61
CA VAL A 65 12.86 8.99 -0.87
C VAL A 65 11.55 8.30 -0.47
N SER A 66 10.56 9.04 0.03
CA SER A 66 9.23 8.47 0.34
C SER A 66 8.55 7.87 -0.88
N ILE A 67 8.60 8.56 -2.02
CA ILE A 67 8.07 8.05 -3.30
C ILE A 67 8.81 6.77 -3.71
N PHE A 68 10.13 6.75 -3.58
CA PHE A 68 10.93 5.57 -3.91
C PHE A 68 10.59 4.37 -3.02
N VAL A 69 10.50 4.56 -1.70
CA VAL A 69 10.10 3.49 -0.76
C VAL A 69 8.66 3.03 -1.02
N TRP A 70 7.75 3.95 -1.38
CA TRP A 70 6.40 3.59 -1.79
C TRP A 70 6.37 2.69 -3.02
N LEU A 71 7.17 3.03 -4.05
CA LEU A 71 7.34 2.19 -5.24
C LEU A 71 7.98 0.84 -4.91
N LEU A 72 8.95 0.81 -3.99
CA LEU A 72 9.60 -0.43 -3.54
C LEU A 72 8.61 -1.36 -2.87
N ALA A 73 7.83 -0.83 -1.92
CA ALA A 73 6.82 -1.61 -1.21
C ALA A 73 5.81 -2.21 -2.19
N LYS A 74 5.38 -1.42 -3.20
CA LYS A 74 4.43 -1.85 -4.24
C LYS A 74 5.01 -2.85 -5.25
N GLU A 75 6.27 -3.28 -5.06
CA GLU A 75 7.02 -4.05 -6.05
C GLU A 75 6.94 -3.42 -7.45
N ALA A 76 6.80 -2.09 -7.52
CA ALA A 76 6.58 -1.32 -8.74
C ALA A 76 7.82 -0.51 -9.16
N THR A 77 8.95 -0.76 -8.51
CA THR A 77 10.24 -0.19 -8.90
C THR A 77 10.76 -0.83 -10.17
N LEU A 78 11.68 -0.14 -10.85
CA LEU A 78 12.39 -0.60 -12.05
C LEU A 78 13.32 -1.81 -11.79
N ALA A 79 12.93 -2.77 -10.95
CA ALA A 79 13.59 -4.06 -10.94
C ALA A 79 13.36 -4.74 -12.29
N VAL A 80 14.39 -5.41 -12.77
CA VAL A 80 14.43 -6.08 -14.08
C VAL A 80 13.22 -7.00 -14.29
N ASP A 81 12.67 -7.60 -13.24
CA ASP A 81 11.43 -8.39 -13.27
C ASP A 81 10.21 -7.62 -13.83
N ASN A 82 10.05 -6.34 -13.48
CA ASN A 82 8.97 -5.50 -13.98
C ASN A 82 9.19 -5.01 -15.40
N LEU A 83 10.44 -4.99 -15.84
CA LEU A 83 10.80 -4.65 -17.22
C LEU A 83 10.61 -5.89 -18.12
N MET A 84 10.91 -7.08 -17.61
CA MET A 84 10.65 -8.37 -18.28
C MET A 84 9.15 -8.65 -18.42
N SER A 85 8.33 -8.36 -17.40
CA SER A 85 6.86 -8.50 -17.52
C SER A 85 6.23 -7.54 -18.53
N ARG A 86 6.94 -6.47 -18.91
CA ARG A 86 6.57 -5.54 -19.99
C ARG A 86 7.19 -5.89 -21.35
N GLY A 87 7.76 -7.09 -21.49
CA GLY A 87 8.27 -7.62 -22.75
C GLY A 87 9.71 -7.25 -23.08
N MET A 88 10.48 -6.66 -22.15
CA MET A 88 11.90 -6.36 -22.39
C MET A 88 12.80 -7.53 -21.97
N THR A 89 13.55 -8.09 -22.92
CA THR A 89 14.54 -9.14 -22.64
C THR A 89 15.79 -8.53 -22.03
N LEU A 90 15.94 -8.65 -20.71
CA LEU A 90 17.10 -8.16 -19.97
C LEU A 90 17.82 -9.33 -19.32
N CYS A 91 19.14 -9.19 -19.11
CA CYS A 91 19.88 -10.15 -18.31
C CYS A 91 19.31 -10.08 -16.89
N SER A 92 18.64 -11.14 -16.45
CA SER A 92 17.92 -11.16 -15.19
C SER A 92 18.83 -11.15 -13.98
N ARG A 93 20.16 -10.98 -14.10
CA ARG A 93 21.10 -11.07 -12.97
C ARG A 93 21.23 -9.73 -12.25
N CYS A 94 21.35 -9.78 -10.92
CA CYS A 94 21.59 -8.64 -10.06
C CYS A 94 22.82 -7.84 -10.50
N PHE A 95 22.65 -6.54 -10.71
CA PHE A 95 23.74 -5.64 -11.12
C PHE A 95 24.94 -5.67 -10.16
N MET A 96 24.67 -5.82 -8.86
CA MET A 96 25.71 -5.79 -7.83
C MET A 96 26.46 -7.13 -7.70
N CYS A 97 25.76 -8.22 -7.40
CA CYS A 97 26.42 -9.52 -7.16
C CYS A 97 26.62 -10.37 -8.42
N LYS A 98 25.87 -10.13 -9.50
CA LYS A 98 25.94 -10.86 -10.78
C LYS A 98 25.71 -12.38 -10.69
N GLU A 99 25.27 -12.87 -9.54
CA GLU A 99 25.09 -14.31 -9.25
C GLU A 99 23.63 -14.74 -9.32
N ILE A 100 22.74 -13.99 -8.68
CA ILE A 100 21.31 -14.31 -8.51
C ILE A 100 20.46 -13.40 -9.40
N ALA A 101 19.23 -13.81 -9.69
CA ALA A 101 18.29 -12.97 -10.41
C ALA A 101 17.98 -11.65 -9.66
N GLU A 102 17.89 -10.54 -10.39
CA GLU A 102 17.60 -9.21 -9.87
C GLU A 102 16.12 -9.05 -9.58
N THR A 103 15.76 -9.35 -8.34
CA THR A 103 14.45 -9.01 -7.78
C THR A 103 14.56 -7.79 -6.88
N VAL A 104 13.46 -7.06 -6.67
CA VAL A 104 13.39 -5.95 -5.70
C VAL A 104 13.90 -6.40 -4.32
N ASN A 105 13.42 -7.55 -3.84
CA ASN A 105 13.81 -8.08 -2.55
C ASN A 105 15.30 -8.48 -2.52
N HIS A 106 15.83 -9.07 -3.60
CA HIS A 106 17.25 -9.39 -3.68
C HIS A 106 18.10 -8.11 -3.68
N LEU A 107 17.84 -7.17 -4.59
CA LEU A 107 18.65 -5.96 -4.71
C LEU A 107 18.72 -5.17 -3.40
N PHE A 108 17.59 -5.01 -2.69
CA PHE A 108 17.52 -4.14 -1.50
C PHE A 108 17.69 -4.85 -0.16
N LEU A 109 17.49 -6.17 -0.06
CA LEU A 109 17.58 -6.91 1.22
C LEU A 109 18.62 -8.02 1.20
N HIS A 110 18.64 -8.86 0.17
CA HIS A 110 19.38 -10.14 0.18
C HIS A 110 20.67 -10.15 -0.63
N CYS A 111 20.95 -9.10 -1.40
CA CYS A 111 22.19 -8.99 -2.15
C CYS A 111 23.35 -8.91 -1.15
N PRO A 112 24.45 -9.65 -1.33
CA PRO A 112 25.57 -9.66 -0.37
C PRO A 112 26.03 -8.26 0.06
N TYR A 113 26.03 -7.30 -0.87
CA TYR A 113 26.37 -5.90 -0.59
C TYR A 113 25.34 -5.19 0.28
N THR A 114 24.05 -5.31 -0.06
CA THR A 114 22.98 -4.64 0.71
C THR A 114 22.70 -5.33 2.03
N ALA A 115 22.74 -6.66 2.08
CA ALA A 115 22.70 -7.45 3.30
C ALA A 115 23.82 -7.07 4.27
N HIS A 116 25.04 -6.85 3.76
CA HIS A 116 26.16 -6.39 4.60
C HIS A 116 25.89 -5.00 5.19
N LEU A 117 25.39 -4.05 4.38
CA LEU A 117 25.01 -2.71 4.85
C LEU A 117 23.92 -2.79 5.93
N TRP A 118 22.89 -3.61 5.71
CA TRP A 118 21.84 -3.82 6.70
C TRP A 118 22.38 -4.39 8.00
N ARG A 119 23.29 -5.36 7.95
CA ARG A 119 23.93 -5.90 9.16
C ARG A 119 24.64 -4.81 9.96
N ILE A 120 25.35 -3.89 9.29
CA ILE A 120 26.00 -2.76 9.97
C ILE A 120 24.93 -1.87 10.64
N ILE A 121 23.88 -1.48 9.90
CA ILE A 121 22.83 -0.59 10.40
C ILE A 121 22.06 -1.23 11.56
N LEU A 122 21.70 -2.50 11.46
CA LEU A 122 20.96 -3.23 12.49
C LEU A 122 21.80 -3.40 13.76
N ASN A 123 23.09 -3.71 13.62
CA ASN A 123 24.02 -3.75 14.76
C ASN A 123 24.17 -2.37 15.42
N LEU A 124 24.28 -1.29 14.63
CA LEU A 124 24.36 0.08 15.17
C LEU A 124 23.09 0.53 15.90
N LYS A 125 21.97 -0.14 15.64
CA LYS A 125 20.67 0.17 16.25
C LYS A 125 20.26 -0.85 17.31
N ASP A 126 21.12 -1.81 17.64
CA ASP A 126 20.83 -2.94 18.53
C ASP A 126 19.51 -3.64 18.18
N ILE A 127 19.21 -3.76 16.87
CA ILE A 127 17.98 -4.39 16.38
C ILE A 127 18.27 -5.88 16.14
N PRO A 128 17.71 -6.80 16.95
CA PRO A 128 17.78 -8.22 16.67
C PRO A 128 16.78 -8.53 15.56
N SER A 129 17.23 -8.59 14.31
CA SER A 129 16.34 -8.94 13.20
C SER A 129 17.04 -9.85 12.21
N THR A 130 16.40 -10.99 11.95
CA THR A 130 16.56 -11.73 10.71
C THR A 130 15.98 -10.87 9.58
N MET A 131 16.73 -10.68 8.50
CA MET A 131 16.23 -9.93 7.34
C MET A 131 15.02 -10.66 6.75
N PRO A 132 13.84 -10.03 6.68
CA PRO A 132 12.65 -10.71 6.17
C PRO A 132 12.73 -10.91 4.65
N GLY A 133 11.91 -11.83 4.14
CA GLY A 133 11.91 -12.19 2.72
C GLY A 133 11.48 -11.04 1.79
N LYS A 134 10.62 -10.13 2.28
CA LYS A 134 10.02 -9.03 1.49
C LYS A 134 10.25 -7.67 2.12
N ILE A 135 10.31 -6.63 1.29
CA ILE A 135 10.42 -5.22 1.75
C ILE A 135 9.21 -4.80 2.59
N THR A 136 8.00 -5.26 2.26
CA THR A 136 6.78 -4.94 3.03
C THR A 136 6.87 -5.43 4.47
N ASP A 137 7.48 -6.60 4.67
CA ASP A 137 7.69 -7.20 5.98
C ASP A 137 8.80 -6.46 6.73
N ALA A 138 9.88 -6.06 6.05
CA ALA A 138 10.95 -5.23 6.63
C ALA A 138 10.42 -3.90 7.16
N LEU A 139 9.60 -3.20 6.35
CA LEU A 139 8.96 -1.94 6.76
C LEU A 139 8.06 -2.16 7.99
N SER A 140 7.28 -3.23 8.00
CA SER A 140 6.39 -3.56 9.11
C SER A 140 7.15 -3.91 10.39
N SER A 141 8.20 -4.72 10.31
CA SER A 141 9.02 -5.13 11.46
C SER A 141 9.79 -3.97 12.09
N TRP A 142 10.17 -2.96 11.31
CA TRP A 142 10.96 -1.84 11.80
C TRP A 142 10.13 -0.67 12.37
N GLU A 143 8.79 -0.75 12.33
CA GLU A 143 7.88 0.31 12.80
C GLU A 143 8.16 0.80 14.22
N GLY A 144 8.54 -0.12 15.12
CA GLY A 144 8.81 0.21 16.53
C GLY A 144 10.22 0.74 16.80
N THR A 145 11.18 0.49 15.92
CA THR A 145 12.62 0.64 16.22
C THR A 145 13.14 2.08 16.06
N CYS A 146 12.49 2.89 15.23
CA CYS A 146 12.89 4.29 15.00
C CYS A 146 12.37 5.28 16.06
N SER A 147 11.61 4.80 17.05
CA SER A 147 11.00 5.63 18.11
C SER A 147 12.00 6.10 19.19
N HIS A 148 13.20 5.52 19.25
CA HIS A 148 14.18 5.77 20.32
C HIS A 148 15.30 6.76 19.98
N ALA A 149 15.22 7.48 18.85
CA ALA A 149 16.11 8.61 18.61
C ALA A 149 15.62 9.88 19.34
N LYS A 150 15.49 9.82 20.67
CA LYS A 150 15.55 11.03 21.50
C LYS A 150 17.03 11.43 21.57
N VAL A 151 17.41 12.34 20.67
CA VAL A 151 18.65 13.11 20.79
C VAL A 151 18.60 13.78 22.16
N ARG A 152 19.46 13.33 23.08
CA ARG A 152 19.80 14.09 24.28
C ARG A 152 20.54 15.34 23.80
N SER A 153 19.89 16.49 23.91
CA SER A 153 20.51 17.81 23.94
C SER A 153 21.42 17.94 25.14
#